data_AF-A0A1T0A9J6-F1
#
_entry.id   AF-A0A1T0A9J6-F1
#
_cell.length_a   1.000
_cell.length_b   1.000
_cell.length_c   1.000
_cell.angle_alpha   90.00
_cell.angle_beta   90.00
_cell.angle_gamma   90.00
#
_symmetry.space_group_name_H-M   'P 1'
#
loop_
_entity.id
_entity.type
_entity.pdbx_description
1 polymer ?
#
loop_
_entity_poly.entity_id
_entity_poly.type
_entity_poly.pdbx_seq_one_letter_code
_entity_poly.pdbx_strand_id
1 'polypeptide(L)'
;MNEGLLYSFIRYRPYIETEEFANVGILICNPDKKELKYRLVEANNERVNHFFNKQKNFNIIRDVLNNELDYITHQSFDLKDNDEMIRFFYNYTDRKEGVIQYSSPKILVSDNSEMELDRLFSSYI
;
A
#
# COMPACT_ATOMS: atom_id res chain seq x y z
N MET A 1 -23.19 -8.08 -0.24
CA MET A 1 -22.87 -8.47 -1.64
C MET A 1 -21.36 -8.39 -1.73
N ASN A 2 -20.69 -9.42 -2.26
CA ASN A 2 -19.24 -9.40 -2.31
C ASN A 2 -18.78 -8.50 -3.47
N GLU A 3 -17.79 -7.66 -3.19
CA GLU A 3 -17.21 -6.66 -4.09
C GLU A 3 -15.82 -7.12 -4.55
N GLY A 4 -15.43 -6.73 -5.76
CA GLY A 4 -14.08 -7.01 -6.29
C GLY A 4 -13.10 -5.97 -5.77
N LEU A 5 -12.22 -6.35 -4.84
CA LEU A 5 -11.21 -5.46 -4.28
C LEU A 5 -9.86 -5.67 -4.95
N LEU A 6 -9.10 -4.60 -5.08
CA LEU A 6 -7.70 -4.61 -5.52
C LEU A 6 -6.80 -4.28 -4.35
N TYR A 7 -5.68 -4.98 -4.20
CA TYR A 7 -4.68 -4.63 -3.19
C TYR A 7 -3.26 -4.73 -3.72
N SER A 8 -2.37 -3.97 -3.09
CA SER A 8 -0.93 -4.07 -3.30
C SER A 8 -0.18 -3.88 -1.99
N PHE A 9 0.85 -4.70 -1.78
CA PHE A 9 1.81 -4.51 -0.71
C PHE A 9 2.72 -3.33 -1.02
N ILE A 10 2.93 -2.49 -0.01
CA ILE A 10 3.92 -1.43 0.01
C ILE A 10 5.23 -2.05 0.52
N ARG A 11 6.30 -1.91 -0.24
CA ARG A 11 7.60 -2.51 0.02
C ARG A 11 8.65 -1.43 0.23
N TYR A 12 9.41 -1.57 1.30
CA TYR A 12 10.63 -0.80 1.51
C TYR A 12 11.84 -1.56 0.97
N ARG A 13 12.60 -0.92 0.08
CA ARG A 13 13.76 -1.43 -0.65
C ARG A 13 14.89 -0.41 -0.64
N PRO A 14 15.64 -0.27 0.47
CA PRO A 14 16.75 0.68 0.55
C PRO A 14 17.93 0.31 -0.35
N TYR A 15 18.07 -0.96 -0.73
CA TYR A 15 19.18 -1.48 -1.54
C TYR A 15 18.63 -2.17 -2.79
N ILE A 16 18.51 -1.41 -3.88
CA ILE A 16 17.91 -1.89 -5.14
C ILE A 16 18.70 -3.07 -5.72
N GLU A 17 20.00 -3.11 -5.47
CA GLU A 17 20.95 -4.11 -5.99
C GLU A 17 20.81 -5.49 -5.33
N THR A 18 20.33 -5.55 -4.09
CA THR A 18 20.31 -6.79 -3.28
C THR A 18 19.05 -7.63 -3.49
N GLU A 19 18.09 -7.08 -4.24
CA GLU A 19 16.72 -7.58 -4.35
C GLU A 19 15.94 -7.67 -3.02
N GLU A 20 16.55 -7.37 -1.88
CA GLU A 20 15.92 -7.44 -0.56
C GLU A 20 14.80 -6.41 -0.41
N PHE A 21 13.75 -6.80 0.32
CA PHE A 21 12.64 -5.93 0.64
C PHE A 21 11.92 -6.38 1.92
N ALA A 22 11.28 -5.42 2.58
CA ALA A 22 10.29 -5.71 3.61
C ALA A 22 8.94 -5.15 3.18
N ASN A 23 7.86 -5.91 3.38
CA ASN A 23 6.53 -5.30 3.31
C ASN A 23 6.37 -4.39 4.52
N VAL A 24 6.02 -3.14 4.28
CA VAL A 24 5.85 -2.09 5.29
C VAL A 24 4.44 -1.55 5.34
N GLY A 25 3.56 -2.06 4.49
CA GLY A 25 2.15 -1.71 4.49
C GLY A 25 1.39 -2.29 3.33
N ILE A 26 0.12 -1.90 3.24
CA ILE A 26 -0.83 -2.36 2.24
C ILE A 26 -1.69 -1.16 1.82
N LEU A 27 -1.95 -1.07 0.52
CA LEU A 27 -2.97 -0.20 -0.06
C LEU A 27 -4.05 -1.10 -0.68
N ILE A 28 -5.32 -0.86 -0.31
CA ILE A 28 -6.49 -1.55 -0.85
C ILE A 28 -7.42 -0.54 -1.54
N CYS A 29 -8.02 -0.96 -2.63
CA CYS A 29 -8.98 -0.20 -3.41
C CYS A 29 -10.28 -0.98 -3.50
N ASN A 30 -11.38 -0.27 -3.24
CA ASN A 30 -12.73 -0.69 -3.53
C ASN A 30 -13.27 0.13 -4.71
N PRO A 31 -13.26 -0.43 -5.94
CA PRO A 31 -13.73 0.27 -7.12
C PRO A 31 -15.21 0.66 -7.05
N ASP A 32 -16.04 -0.22 -6.49
CA ASP A 32 -17.50 -0.03 -6.40
C ASP A 32 -17.85 1.16 -5.49
N LYS A 33 -17.05 1.36 -4.44
CA LYS A 33 -17.18 2.49 -3.51
C LYS A 33 -16.29 3.70 -3.86
N LYS A 34 -15.44 3.59 -4.89
CA LYS A 34 -14.41 4.58 -5.24
C LYS A 34 -13.56 4.99 -4.03
N GLU A 35 -13.19 4.00 -3.23
CA GLU A 35 -12.53 4.18 -1.94
C GLU A 35 -11.14 3.55 -1.95
N LEU A 36 -10.18 4.23 -1.33
CA LEU A 36 -8.87 3.68 -0.99
C LEU A 36 -8.75 3.60 0.53
N LYS A 37 -8.10 2.55 1.00
CA LYS A 37 -7.66 2.44 2.39
C LYS A 37 -6.24 1.93 2.43
N TYR A 38 -5.50 2.32 3.46
CA TYR A 38 -4.12 1.88 3.61
C TYR A 38 -3.79 1.62 5.08
N ARG A 39 -2.75 0.81 5.28
CA ARG A 39 -2.15 0.60 6.59
C ARG A 39 -0.65 0.46 6.44
N LEU A 40 0.10 1.19 7.27
CA LEU A 40 1.56 1.15 7.34
C LEU A 40 2.00 0.56 8.68
N VAL A 41 3.18 -0.04 8.73
CA VAL A 41 3.86 -0.37 9.99
C VAL A 41 4.09 0.89 10.83
N GLU A 42 4.22 0.74 12.14
CA GLU A 42 4.64 1.83 13.02
C GLU A 42 6.04 2.36 12.65
N ALA A 43 6.31 3.64 12.90
CA ALA A 43 7.62 4.25 12.60
C ALA A 43 8.77 3.51 13.31
N ASN A 44 8.57 3.11 14.57
CA ASN A 44 9.61 2.41 15.34
C ASN A 44 9.53 0.88 15.22
N ASN A 45 9.04 0.35 14.09
CA ASN A 45 8.92 -1.09 13.90
C ASN A 45 10.31 -1.77 13.95
N GLU A 46 10.52 -2.59 14.99
CA GLU A 46 11.82 -3.26 15.23
C GLU A 46 12.21 -4.20 14.11
N ARG A 47 11.25 -4.87 13.46
CA ARG A 47 11.52 -5.80 12.35
C ARG A 47 12.12 -5.07 11.16
N VAL A 48 11.52 -3.94 10.75
CA VAL A 48 12.05 -3.14 9.63
C VAL A 48 13.41 -2.54 9.98
N ASN A 49 13.55 -2.00 11.19
CA ASN A 49 14.80 -1.41 11.66
C ASN A 49 15.93 -2.43 11.82
N HIS A 50 15.63 -3.65 12.23
CA HIS A 50 16.58 -4.75 12.33
C HIS A 50 17.00 -5.27 10.95
N PHE A 51 16.03 -5.47 10.05
CA PHE A 51 16.27 -6.00 8.71
C PHE A 51 17.20 -5.10 7.88
N PHE A 52 17.10 -3.77 8.03
CA PHE A 52 17.95 -2.81 7.30
C PHE A 52 18.98 -2.10 8.19
N ASN A 53 19.41 -2.75 9.28
CA ASN A 53 20.56 -2.35 10.09
C ASN A 53 20.54 -0.88 10.60
N LYS A 54 19.40 -0.43 11.14
CA LYS A 54 19.15 0.92 11.69
C LYS A 54 19.38 2.08 10.71
N GLN A 55 18.99 1.91 9.44
CA GLN A 55 18.81 3.03 8.52
C GLN A 55 17.95 4.12 9.17
N LYS A 56 18.56 5.26 9.53
CA LYS A 56 17.89 6.39 10.19
C LYS A 56 16.79 7.05 9.34
N ASN A 57 16.65 6.61 8.09
CA ASN A 57 15.80 7.27 7.10
C ASN A 57 14.43 6.60 6.94
N PHE A 58 14.20 5.39 7.47
CA PHE A 58 12.90 4.72 7.29
C PHE A 58 11.75 5.58 7.86
N ASN A 59 11.91 6.13 9.07
CA ASN A 59 10.87 6.97 9.68
C ASN A 59 10.53 8.18 8.80
N ILE A 60 11.56 8.86 8.26
CA ILE A 60 11.36 10.02 7.38
C ILE A 60 10.61 9.60 6.11
N ILE A 61 11.04 8.51 5.47
CA ILE A 61 10.41 7.98 4.25
C ILE A 61 8.96 7.56 4.55
N ARG A 62 8.73 6.92 5.70
CA ARG A 62 7.42 6.48 6.15
C ARG A 62 6.49 7.66 6.40
N ASP A 63 6.97 8.77 6.97
CA ASP A 63 6.17 9.97 7.21
C ASP A 63 5.78 10.64 5.87
N VAL A 64 6.72 10.72 4.92
CA VAL A 64 6.43 11.21 3.57
C VAL A 64 5.39 10.33 2.88
N LEU A 65 5.58 9.01 2.93
CA LEU A 65 4.63 8.04 2.37
C LEU A 65 3.27 8.13 3.04
N ASN A 66 3.22 8.30 4.36
CA ASN A 66 1.97 8.42 5.11
C ASN A 66 1.19 9.65 4.64
N ASN A 67 1.85 10.80 4.48
CA ASN A 67 1.22 12.01 3.99
C ASN A 67 0.70 11.85 2.55
N GLU A 68 1.46 11.17 1.68
CA GLU A 68 1.02 10.88 0.32
C GLU A 68 -0.22 9.97 0.28
N LEU A 69 -0.20 8.88 1.05
CA LEU A 69 -1.31 7.94 1.14
C LEU A 69 -2.54 8.56 1.80
N ASP A 70 -2.35 9.35 2.85
CA ASP A 70 -3.43 10.09 3.51
C ASP A 70 -4.10 11.06 2.53
N TYR A 71 -3.29 11.77 1.74
CA TYR A 71 -3.81 12.68 0.72
C TYR A 71 -4.66 11.96 -0.33
N ILE A 72 -4.18 10.86 -0.93
CA ILE A 72 -4.94 10.16 -1.98
C ILE A 72 -6.18 9.44 -1.44
N THR A 73 -6.16 8.99 -0.18
CA THR A 73 -7.28 8.25 0.41
C THR A 73 -8.42 9.16 0.85
N HIS A 74 -8.11 10.42 1.20
CA HIS A 74 -9.12 11.45 1.46
C HIS A 74 -9.50 12.27 0.22
N GLN A 75 -8.88 12.00 -0.93
CA GLN A 75 -9.22 12.69 -2.16
C GLN A 75 -10.59 12.25 -2.68
N SER A 76 -11.47 13.20 -2.98
CA SER A 76 -12.70 12.91 -3.72
C SER A 76 -12.35 12.54 -5.16
N PHE A 77 -12.55 11.28 -5.50
CA PHE A 77 -12.40 10.76 -6.85
C PHE A 77 -13.60 11.16 -7.73
N ASP A 78 -13.46 12.21 -8.55
CA ASP A 78 -14.42 12.54 -9.61
C ASP A 78 -14.26 11.61 -10.82
N LEU A 79 -14.41 10.31 -10.56
CA LEU A 79 -14.27 9.25 -11.56
C LEU A 79 -15.65 8.88 -12.10
N LYS A 80 -15.74 8.62 -13.41
CA LYS A 80 -17.00 8.34 -14.10
C LYS A 80 -17.54 6.95 -13.79
N ASP A 81 -16.66 5.98 -13.65
CA ASP A 81 -16.99 4.56 -13.48
C ASP A 81 -15.95 3.81 -12.64
N ASN A 82 -16.24 2.54 -12.36
CA ASN A 82 -15.37 1.67 -11.57
C ASN A 82 -14.07 1.34 -12.34
N ASP A 83 -14.11 1.31 -13.67
CA ASP A 83 -12.93 1.03 -14.50
C ASP A 83 -11.89 2.16 -14.39
N GLU A 84 -12.32 3.42 -14.26
CA GLU A 84 -11.42 4.54 -13.99
C GLU A 84 -10.72 4.40 -12.63
N MET A 85 -11.43 3.92 -11.61
CA MET A 85 -10.84 3.65 -10.30
C MET A 85 -9.84 2.48 -10.34
N ILE A 86 -10.17 1.43 -11.10
CA ILE A 86 -9.27 0.30 -11.35
C ILE A 86 -8.01 0.81 -12.07
N ARG A 87 -8.15 1.58 -13.16
CA ARG A 87 -7.03 2.17 -13.91
C ARG A 87 -6.17 3.07 -13.02
N PHE A 88 -6.79 3.90 -12.18
CA PHE A 88 -6.08 4.73 -11.21
C PHE A 88 -5.21 3.85 -10.30
N PHE A 89 -5.79 2.80 -9.71
CA PHE A 89 -5.06 1.92 -8.80
C PHE A 89 -3.86 1.24 -9.48
N TYR A 90 -4.06 0.70 -10.68
CA TYR A 90 -2.96 0.11 -11.47
C TYR A 90 -1.87 1.15 -11.75
N ASN A 91 -2.22 2.35 -12.21
CA ASN A 91 -1.24 3.40 -12.52
C ASN A 91 -0.48 3.87 -11.27
N TYR A 92 -1.17 4.01 -10.14
CA TYR A 92 -0.58 4.45 -8.89
C TYR A 92 0.43 3.42 -8.35
N THR A 93 0.08 2.13 -8.43
CA THR A 93 0.89 1.02 -7.91
C THR A 93 1.89 0.44 -8.91
N ASP A 94 1.90 0.87 -10.17
CA ASP A 94 2.91 0.42 -11.15
C ASP A 94 4.25 1.14 -10.97
N ARG A 95 4.29 2.23 -10.18
CA ARG A 95 5.52 2.95 -9.85
C ARG A 95 6.47 2.05 -9.05
N LYS A 96 7.58 1.66 -9.69
CA LYS A 96 8.66 0.85 -9.12
C LYS A 96 9.97 1.62 -8.93
N GLU A 97 9.96 2.93 -9.06
CA GLU A 97 11.17 3.73 -8.88
C GLU A 97 11.34 4.17 -7.43
N GLY A 98 12.59 4.11 -6.95
CA GLY A 98 12.96 4.53 -5.60
C GLY A 98 12.86 3.43 -4.54
N VAL A 99 12.98 3.86 -3.28
CA VAL A 99 13.07 2.98 -2.10
C VAL A 99 11.72 2.48 -1.61
N ILE A 100 10.62 3.06 -2.07
CA ILE A 100 9.27 2.55 -1.85
C ILE A 100 8.74 2.01 -3.17
N GLN A 101 8.30 0.76 -3.15
CA GLN A 101 7.74 0.09 -4.33
C GLN A 101 6.45 -0.62 -3.97
N TYR A 102 5.55 -0.70 -4.92
CA TYR A 102 4.33 -1.48 -4.76
C TYR A 102 4.50 -2.86 -5.42
N SER A 103 3.86 -3.87 -4.85
CA SER A 103 3.72 -5.16 -5.52
C SER A 103 2.76 -5.04 -6.72
N SER A 104 2.76 -6.01 -7.63
CA SER A 104 1.72 -6.09 -8.65
C SER A 104 0.34 -6.19 -7.99
N PRO A 105 -0.66 -5.38 -8.43
CA PRO A 105 -2.03 -5.47 -7.94
C PRO A 105 -2.58 -6.89 -7.98
N LYS A 106 -3.25 -7.28 -6.92
CA LYS A 106 -3.96 -8.54 -6.80
C LYS A 106 -5.44 -8.29 -6.56
N ILE A 107 -6.28 -9.16 -7.10
CA ILE A 107 -7.72 -9.12 -6.91
C ILE A 107 -8.10 -10.07 -5.77
N LEU A 108 -9.02 -9.63 -4.92
CA LEU A 108 -9.74 -10.48 -3.98
C LEU A 108 -11.23 -10.13 -3.99
N VAL A 109 -12.06 -11.01 -3.46
CA VAL A 109 -13.50 -10.82 -3.39
C VAL A 109 -13.90 -10.78 -1.91
N SER A 110 -14.48 -9.68 -1.46
CA SER A 110 -14.88 -9.48 -0.06
C SER A 110 -16.00 -8.45 0.04
N ASP A 111 -16.79 -8.52 1.10
CA ASP A 111 -17.82 -7.54 1.44
C ASP A 111 -17.30 -6.41 2.33
N ASN A 112 -16.07 -6.53 2.87
CA ASN A 112 -15.49 -5.57 3.79
C ASN A 112 -13.99 -5.33 3.51
N SER A 113 -13.68 -4.15 2.96
CA SER A 113 -12.31 -3.72 2.66
C SER A 113 -11.44 -3.53 3.90
N GLU A 114 -12.03 -3.12 5.03
CA GLU A 114 -11.31 -2.93 6.30
C GLU A 114 -10.84 -4.27 6.87
N MET A 115 -11.77 -5.24 6.92
CA MET A 115 -11.48 -6.57 7.45
C MET A 115 -10.39 -7.28 6.64
N GLU A 116 -10.43 -7.15 5.31
CA GLU A 116 -9.38 -7.72 4.46
C GLU A 116 -8.05 -6.98 4.59
N LEU A 117 -8.07 -5.66 4.75
CA LEU A 117 -6.86 -4.89 5.04
C LEU A 117 -6.19 -5.39 6.33
N ASP A 118 -6.96 -5.56 7.41
CA ASP A 118 -6.47 -6.07 8.69
C ASP A 118 -5.94 -7.50 8.60
N ARG A 119 -6.66 -8.38 7.88
CA ARG A 119 -6.26 -9.77 7.68
C ARG A 119 -4.94 -9.86 6.90
N LEU A 120 -4.85 -9.12 5.79
CA LEU A 120 -3.63 -9.09 4.97
C LEU A 120 -2.47 -8.46 5.75
N PHE A 121 -2.72 -7.40 6.51
CA PHE A 121 -1.70 -6.74 7.30
C PHE A 121 -1.12 -7.70 8.34
N SER A 122 -1.98 -8.36 9.11
CA SER A 122 -1.57 -9.30 10.17
C SER A 122 -0.85 -10.55 9.63
N SER A 123 -1.07 -10.91 8.37
CA SER A 123 -0.50 -12.14 7.77
C SER A 123 0.85 -11.90 7.07
N TYR A 124 1.09 -10.69 6.56
CA TYR A 124 2.18 -10.43 5.61
C TYR A 124 3.10 -9.26 5.99
N ILE A 125 2.76 -8.50 7.04
CA ILE A 125 3.51 -7.35 7.55
C ILE A 125 4.03 -7.69 8.95
#